data_AF-A0A5K1GIY4-F1
#
_entry.id   AF-A0A5K1GIY4-F1
#
_cell.length_a   1.000
_cell.length_b   1.000
_cell.length_c   1.000
_cell.angle_alpha   90.00
_cell.angle_beta   90.00
_cell.angle_gamma   90.00
#
_symmetry.space_group_name_H-M   'P 1'
#
loop_
_entity.id
_entity.type
_entity.pdbx_description
1 polymer ?
#
loop_
_entity_poly.entity_id
_entity_poly.type
_entity_poly.pdbx_seq_one_letter_code
_entity_poly.pdbx_strand_id
1 'polypeptide(L)' 'VLGGFNSSNYVTERKWAVASDGTRVPISIVYRKDLVKLDGTDPLLLYGYGSYE' A
#
# COMPACT_ATOMS: atom_id res chain seq x y z
N VAL A 1 -6.70 19.35 16.63
CA VAL A 1 -6.34 18.56 15.43
C VAL A 1 -5.48 19.44 14.55
N LEU A 2 -4.20 19.12 14.38
CA LEU A 2 -3.36 19.80 13.39
C LEU A 2 -3.94 19.45 12.01
N GLY A 3 -4.61 20.42 11.38
CA GLY A 3 -5.22 20.27 10.07
C GLY A 3 -4.16 20.12 8.96
N GLY A 4 -4.63 19.81 7.75
CA GLY A 4 -3.77 19.63 6.56
C GLY A 4 -3.89 18.26 5.90
N PHE A 5 -4.53 17.29 6.57
CA PHE A 5 -4.93 16.05 5.92
C PHE A 5 -6.15 16.30 5.02
N ASN A 6 -6.04 15.88 3.77
CA ASN A 6 -7.16 15.78 2.83
C ASN A 6 -7.11 14.37 2.21
N SER A 7 -8.13 13.56 2.48
CA SER A 7 -8.21 12.17 2.00
C SER A 7 -8.18 12.08 0.47
N SER A 8 -8.69 13.10 -0.23
CA SER A 8 -8.67 13.13 -1.70
C SER A 8 -7.25 13.19 -2.29
N ASN A 9 -6.22 13.53 -1.50
CA ASN A 9 -4.83 13.53 -1.94
C ASN A 9 -4.23 12.12 -2.04
N TYR A 10 -4.92 11.10 -1.53
CA TYR A 10 -4.39 9.75 -1.44
C TYR A 10 -5.15 8.79 -2.37
N VAL A 11 -4.42 7.79 -2.87
CA VAL A 11 -4.98 6.61 -3.50
C VAL A 11 -4.93 5.48 -2.48
N THR A 12 -6.02 4.72 -2.40
CA THR A 12 -6.08 3.44 -1.68
C THR A 12 -6.49 2.38 -2.68
N GLU A 13 -5.70 1.33 -2.83
CA GLU A 13 -6.01 0.22 -3.72
C GLU A 13 -5.68 -1.13 -3.09
N ARG A 14 -6.37 -2.17 -3.57
CA ARG A 14 -6.10 -3.55 -3.20
C ARG A 14 -5.47 -4.28 -4.38
N LYS A 15 -4.30 -4.87 -4.16
CA LYS A 15 -3.62 -5.75 -5.11
C LYS A 15 -3.60 -7.18 -4.57
N TRP A 16 -3.32 -8.12 -5.45
CA TRP A 16 -3.09 -9.52 -5.12
C TRP A 16 -1.68 -9.88 -5.56
N ALA A 17 -0.80 -10.13 -4.60
CA ALA A 17 0.49 -10.75 -4.88
C ALA A 17 0.30 -12.26 -5.01
N VAL A 18 1.02 -12.87 -5.94
CA VAL A 18 1.05 -14.33 -6.09
C VAL A 18 2.31 -14.82 -5.37
N ALA A 19 2.13 -15.61 -4.32
CA ALA A 19 3.23 -16.26 -3.61
C ALA A 19 3.81 -17.40 -4.44
N SER A 20 4.98 -17.91 -4.05
CA SER A 20 5.69 -18.97 -4.78
C SER A 20 4.91 -20.27 -4.90
N ASP A 21 3.97 -20.53 -3.99
CA ASP A 21 3.06 -21.68 -3.99
C ASP A 21 1.75 -21.43 -4.78
N GLY A 22 1.61 -20.26 -5.40
CA GLY A 22 0.41 -19.84 -6.12
C GLY A 22 -0.67 -19.20 -5.24
N THR A 23 -0.49 -19.13 -3.91
CA THR A 23 -1.43 -18.47 -3.01
C THR A 23 -1.54 -16.98 -3.36
N ARG A 24 -2.78 -16.48 -3.49
CA ARG A 24 -3.04 -15.06 -3.73
C ARG A 24 -3.12 -14.32 -2.40
N VAL A 25 -2.12 -13.49 -2.11
CA VAL A 25 -2.02 -12.70 -0.88
C VAL A 25 -2.55 -11.28 -1.16
N PRO A 26 -3.60 -10.83 -0.46
CA PRO A 26 -4.11 -9.49 -0.65
C PRO A 26 -3.20 -8.44 0.01
N ILE A 27 -2.96 -7.34 -0.69
CA ILE A 27 -2.17 -6.20 -0.20
C ILE A 27 -3.00 -4.93 -0.33
N SER A 28 -3.13 -4.19 0.76
CA SER A 28 -3.64 -2.82 0.74
C SER A 28 -2.48 -1.85 0.53
N ILE A 29 -2.57 -1.00 -0.48
CA ILE A 29 -1.55 0.00 -0.82
C ILE A 29 -2.18 1.37 -0.66
N VAL A 30 -1.48 2.28 0.04
CA VAL A 30 -1.90 3.66 0.24
C VAL A 30 -0.74 4.59 -0.09
N TYR A 31 -0.98 5.61 -0.92
CA TYR A 31 0.05 6.58 -1.30
C TYR A 31 -0.54 7.92 -1.69
N ARG A 32 0.28 8.98 -1.67
CA ARG A 32 -0.13 10.33 -2.08
C ARG A 32 0.02 10.47 -3.60
N LYS A 33 -1.08 10.82 -4.28
CA LYS A 33 -1.21 10.77 -5.75
C LYS A 33 -0.29 11.73 -6.51
N ASP A 34 0.11 12.83 -5.86
CA ASP A 34 0.95 13.90 -6.43
C ASP A 34 2.44 13.72 -6.13
N LEU A 35 2.82 12.73 -5.31
CA LEU A 35 4.21 12.51 -4.89
C LEU A 35 4.82 11.20 -5.40
N VAL A 36 4.01 10.14 -5.50
CA VAL A 36 4.50 8.79 -5.83
C VAL A 36 4.50 8.57 -7.33
N LYS A 37 5.62 8.11 -7.87
CA LYS A 37 5.86 7.93 -9.32
C LYS A 37 5.46 6.55 -9.83
N LEU A 38 5.46 5.54 -8.95
CA LEU A 38 5.21 4.13 -9.29
C LEU A 38 6.19 3.56 -10.33
N ASP A 39 7.41 4.10 -10.37
CA ASP A 39 8.49 3.66 -11.27
C ASP A 39 9.51 2.74 -10.57
N GLY A 40 9.25 2.37 -9.32
CA GLY A 40 10.12 1.54 -8.49
C GLY A 40 11.17 2.32 -7.69
N THR A 41 11.19 3.66 -7.79
CA THR A 41 12.14 4.50 -7.03
C THR A 41 11.57 5.06 -5.72
N ASP A 42 10.25 4.98 -5.53
CA ASP A 42 9.59 5.51 -4.34
C ASP A 42 9.93 4.68 -3.08
N PRO A 43 10.18 5.32 -1.93
CA PRO A 43 10.40 4.60 -0.68
C PRO A 43 9.11 3.89 -0.23
N LEU A 44 9.26 2.64 0.21
CA LEU A 44 8.15 1.79 0.64
C LEU A 44 8.30 1.41 2.11
N LEU A 45 7.23 1.61 2.88
CA LEU A 45 7.03 0.92 4.15
C LEU A 45 6.17 -0.33 3.89
N LEU A 46 6.76 -1.51 4.03
CA LEU A 46 6.04 -2.78 3.97
C LEU A 46 5.79 -3.27 5.40
N TYR A 47 4.52 -3.47 5.73
CA TYR A 47 4.11 -3.98 7.04
C TYR A 47 3.21 -5.20 6.87
N GLY A 48 3.47 -6.23 7.68
CA GLY A 48 2.69 -7.45 7.75
C GLY A 48 2.96 -8.16 9.06
N TYR A 49 1.97 -8.93 9.53
CA TYR A 49 2.08 -9.69 10.78
C TYR A 49 2.20 -11.20 10.51
N GLY A 50 1.13 -11.83 10.02
CA GLY A 50 1.18 -13.19 9.49
C GLY A 50 1.14 -14.31 10.53
N SER A 51 0.31 -14.21 11.57
CA SER A 51 0.01 -15.31 12.51
C SER A 51 -1.18 -14.93 13.42
N TYR A 52 -1.56 -15.87 14.30
CA TYR A 52 -2.64 -15.78 15.30
C TYR A 52 -4.00 -15.48 14.67
N GLU A 53 -4.71 -16.55 14.30
CA GLU A 53 -6.16 -16.49 14.03
C GLU A 53 -6.95 -16.14 15.29
#